data_AF-A0A366MFU4-F1
#
_entry.id   AF-A0A366MFU4-F1
#
_cell.length_a   1.000
_cell.length_b   1.000
_cell.length_c   1.000
_cell.angle_alpha   90.00
_cell.angle_beta   90.00
_cell.angle_gamma   90.00
#
_symmetry.space_group_name_H-M   'P 1'
#
loop_
_entity.id
_entity.type
_entity.pdbx_description
1 polymer ?
#
loop_
_entity_poly.entity_id
_entity_poly.type
_entity_poly.pdbx_seq_one_letter_code
_entity_poly.pdbx_strand_id
1 'polypeptide(L)' 'MTKKESEPTYEEMIAELREIAKQLDDPNTPIEDAVNLHQRGMALIRKCETFLQKAELTITEVPQPTE' A
#
# COMPACT_ATOMS: atom_id res chain seq x y z
N MET A 1 3.00 -6.02 25.88
CA MET A 1 3.82 -5.56 24.74
C MET A 1 3.05 -4.44 24.06
N THR A 2 3.49 -3.19 24.23
CA THR A 2 2.85 -2.00 23.67
C THR A 2 3.17 -1.93 22.18
N LYS A 3 2.29 -2.47 21.34
CA LYS A 3 2.40 -2.36 19.88
C LYS A 3 2.12 -0.90 19.53
N LYS A 4 3.18 -0.11 19.38
CA LYS A 4 3.10 1.24 18.86
C LYS A 4 2.58 1.10 17.42
N GLU A 5 1.35 1.52 17.20
CA GLU A 5 0.69 1.55 15.90
C GLU A 5 1.41 2.58 15.02
N SER A 6 2.58 2.22 14.53
CA SER A 6 3.25 2.93 13.48
C SER A 6 2.51 2.64 12.18
N GLU A 7 2.21 3.69 11.42
CA GLU A 7 1.66 3.53 10.07
C GLU A 7 2.55 2.57 9.26
N PRO A 8 1.96 1.62 8.50
CA PRO A 8 2.74 0.65 7.75
C PRO A 8 3.66 1.37 6.77
N THR A 9 4.90 0.89 6.67
CA THR A 9 5.87 1.43 5.72
C THR A 9 5.44 1.14 4.28
N TYR A 10 5.99 1.88 3.31
CA TYR A 10 5.71 1.65 1.90
C TYR A 10 6.04 0.21 1.47
N GLU A 11 7.18 -0.31 1.93
CA GLU A 11 7.60 -1.70 1.65
C GLU A 11 6.61 -2.72 2.24
N GLU A 12 6.11 -2.50 3.45
CA GLU A 12 5.10 -3.37 4.05
C GLU A 12 3.76 -3.32 3.30
N MET A 13 3.33 -2.14 2.86
CA MET A 13 2.12 -2.01 2.05
C MET A 13 2.23 -2.76 0.72
N ILE A 14 3.40 -2.69 0.07
CA ILE A 14 3.67 -3.45 -1.17
C ILE A 14 3.76 -4.95 -0.91
N ALA A 15 4.38 -5.38 0.20
CA ALA A 15 4.43 -6.78 0.59
C ALA A 15 3.02 -7.35 0.82
N GLU A 16 2.16 -6.61 1.52
CA GLU A 16 0.76 -7.01 1.74
C GLU A 16 -0.01 -7.08 0.42
N LEU A 17 0.20 -6.13 -0.50
CA LEU A 17 -0.43 -6.15 -1.82
C LEU A 17 -0.03 -7.39 -2.64
N ARG A 18 1.24 -7.80 -2.56
CA ARG A 18 1.74 -9.02 -3.23
C ARG A 18 1.10 -10.28 -2.67
N GLU A 19 0.94 -10.35 -1.36
CA GLU A 19 0.27 -11.49 -0.72
C GLU A 19 -1.22 -11.56 -1.09
N ILE A 20 -1.90 -10.41 -1.15
CA ILE A 20 -3.28 -10.33 -1.65
C ILE A 20 -3.37 -10.81 -3.10
N ALA A 21 -2.48 -10.34 -3.97
CA ALA A 21 -2.44 -10.76 -5.37
C ALA A 21 -2.21 -12.27 -5.50
N LYS A 22 -1.31 -12.83 -4.69
CA LYS A 22 -1.04 -14.28 -4.65
C LYS A 22 -2.26 -15.09 -4.21
N GLN A 23 -3.02 -14.60 -3.22
CA GLN A 23 -4.25 -15.27 -2.78
C GLN A 23 -5.36 -15.15 -3.82
N LEU A 24 -5.46 -14.02 -4.53
CA LEU A 24 -6.41 -13.85 -5.62
C LEU A 24 -6.13 -14.76 -6.84
N ASP A 25 -4.86 -15.12 -7.06
CA ASP A 25 -4.45 -16.05 -8.11
C ASP A 25 -4.66 -17.53 -7.72
N ASP A 26 -4.84 -17.81 -6.43
CA ASP A 26 -5.07 -19.17 -5.94
C ASP A 26 -6.49 -19.65 -6.30
N PRO A 27 -6.64 -20.76 -7.06
CA PRO A 27 -7.94 -21.25 -7.51
C PRO A 27 -8.80 -21.84 -6.37
N ASN A 28 -8.24 -22.04 -5.17
CA ASN A 28 -8.97 -22.52 -4.01
C ASN A 28 -9.54 -21.37 -3.16
N THR A 29 -9.22 -20.11 -3.50
CA THR A 29 -9.76 -18.95 -2.78
C THR A 29 -11.26 -18.84 -3.00
N PRO A 30 -12.08 -18.88 -1.93
CA PRO A 30 -13.52 -18.70 -2.03
C PRO A 30 -13.85 -17.34 -2.65
N ILE A 31 -14.93 -17.27 -3.45
CA ILE A 31 -15.33 -16.01 -4.11
C ILE A 31 -15.56 -14.89 -3.09
N GLU A 32 -16.14 -15.20 -1.93
CA GLU A 32 -16.36 -14.22 -0.86
C GLU A 32 -15.04 -13.64 -0.33
N ASP A 33 -14.03 -14.49 -0.14
CA ASP A 33 -12.69 -14.07 0.25
C ASP A 33 -12.00 -13.28 -0.87
N ALA A 34 -12.15 -13.69 -2.13
CA ALA A 34 -11.61 -12.96 -3.27
C ALA A 34 -12.18 -11.54 -3.36
N VAL A 35 -13.47 -11.35 -3.09
CA VAL A 35 -14.10 -10.02 -3.04
C VAL A 35 -13.49 -9.17 -1.92
N ASN A 36 -13.33 -9.74 -0.72
CA ASN A 36 -12.73 -9.05 0.41
C ASN A 36 -11.24 -8.69 0.16
N LEU A 37 -10.48 -9.63 -0.39
CA LEU A 37 -9.08 -9.46 -0.77
C LEU A 37 -8.94 -8.36 -1.82
N HIS A 38 -9.79 -8.34 -2.84
CA HIS A 38 -9.81 -7.30 -3.86
C HIS A 38 -10.10 -5.92 -3.25
N GLN A 39 -11.12 -5.79 -2.40
CA GLN A 39 -11.43 -4.53 -1.72
C GLN A 39 -10.26 -4.04 -0.84
N ARG A 40 -9.63 -4.96 -0.10
CA ARG A 40 -8.45 -4.65 0.72
C ARG A 40 -7.27 -4.22 -0.14
N GLY A 41 -7.02 -4.90 -1.25
CA GLY A 41 -5.99 -4.55 -2.23
C GLY A 41 -6.20 -3.15 -2.81
N MET A 42 -7.43 -2.80 -3.19
CA MET A 42 -7.75 -1.45 -3.65
C MET A 42 -7.49 -0.37 -2.59
N ALA A 43 -7.83 -0.66 -1.33
CA ALA A 43 -7.55 0.26 -0.23
C ALA A 43 -6.04 0.46 0.00
N LEU A 44 -5.25 -0.61 -0.11
CA LEU A 44 -3.78 -0.54 -0.04
C LEU A 44 -3.18 0.27 -1.18
N ILE A 45 -3.66 0.08 -2.41
CA ILE A 45 -3.19 0.83 -3.58
C ILE A 45 -3.38 2.33 -3.32
N ARG A 46 -4.57 2.74 -2.88
CA ARG A 46 -4.85 4.16 -2.55
C ARG A 46 -3.92 4.71 -1.47
N LYS A 47 -3.57 3.90 -0.46
CA LYS A 47 -2.60 4.30 0.56
C LYS A 47 -1.20 4.47 -0.03
N CYS A 48 -0.77 3.56 -0.91
CA CYS A 48 0.51 3.67 -1.61
C CYS A 48 0.57 4.92 -2.48
N GLU A 49 -0.49 5.22 -3.23
CA GLU A 49 -0.60 6.44 -4.03
C GLU A 49 -0.52 7.69 -3.15
N THR A 50 -1.25 7.71 -2.03
CA THR A 50 -1.21 8.84 -1.08
C THR A 50 0.18 9.03 -0.48
N PHE A 51 0.88 7.93 -0.16
CA PHE A 51 2.24 7.97 0.36
C PHE A 51 3.21 8.57 -0.67
N LEU A 52 3.13 8.13 -1.93
CA LEU A 52 3.95 8.66 -3.01
C LEU A 52 3.63 10.12 -3.31
N GLN A 53 2.36 10.53 -3.30
CA GLN A 53 1.99 11.93 -3.47
C GLN A 53 2.56 12.81 -2.36
N LYS A 54 2.53 12.37 -1.10
CA LYS A 54 3.16 13.10 0.01
C LYS A 54 4.68 13.21 -0.15
N ALA A 55 5.33 12.13 -0.60
CA ALA A 55 6.76 12.13 -0.86
C ALA A 55 7.11 13.09 -2.03
N GLU A 56 6.33 13.06 -3.10
CA GLU A 56 6.48 13.96 -4.25
C GLU A 56 6.28 15.42 -3.86
N LEU A 57 5.26 15.75 -3.06
CA LEU A 57 5.06 17.10 -2.52
C LEU A 57 6.27 17.54 -1.69
N THR A 58 6.78 16.67 -0.82
CA THR A 58 7.96 16.97 0.01
C THR A 58 9.18 17.27 -0.86
N ILE A 59 9.36 16.56 -1.99
CA ILE A 59 10.46 16.82 -2.93
C ILE A 59 10.22 18.10 -3.75
N THR A 60 8.98 18.35 -4.16
CA THR A 60 8.60 19.47 -5.05
C THR A 60 8.55 20.80 -4.30
N GLU A 61 8.26 20.77 -2.99
CA GLU A 61 8.30 21.93 -2.10
C GLU A 61 9.74 22.33 -1.70
N VAL A 62 10.76 21.56 -2.10
CA VAL A 62 12.15 22.03 -2.10
C VAL A 62 12.40 22.70 -3.46
N PRO A 63 12.29 24.04 -3.58
CA PRO A 63 12.81 24.71 -4.75
C PRO A 63 14.28 24.36 -4.86
N GLN A 64 14.65 23.88 -6.04
CA GLN A 64 16.02 23.50 -6.36
C GLN A 64 16.96 24.64 -5.94
N PRO A 65 18.08 24.38 -5.23
CA PRO A 65 19.16 25.35 -5.23
C PRO A 65 19.61 25.49 -6.68
N THR A 66 19.20 26.59 -7.29
CA THR A 66 19.79 27.09 -8.52
C THR A 66 21.29 27.22 -8.28
N GLU A 67 22.07 26.41 -8.98
CA GLU A 67 23.50 26.63 -9.21
C GLU A 67 23.77 26.67 -10.71
#